data_AF-A0A0E0L9A8-F1
#
_entry.id   AF-A0A0E0L9A8-F1
#
_cell.length_a   1.000
_cell.length_b   1.000
_cell.length_c   1.000
_cell.angle_alpha   90.00
_cell.angle_beta   90.00
_cell.angle_gamma   90.00
#
_symmetry.space_group_name_H-M   'P 1'
#
loop_
_entity.id
_entity.type
_entity.pdbx_description
1 polymer ?
#
loop_
_entity_poly.entity_id
_entity_poly.type
_entity_poly.pdbx_seq_one_letter_code
_entity_poly.pdbx_strand_id
1 'polypeptide(L)'
;MAAAAGAGADAEVDFEFFPIIRRYKSGRVERFMNIPPLPAGTDPATGVTSKDVVVDPAIGLWARLFLPPGAGAGTSQGKLPVVVYYHGGAYVVGSAADPFTHSYLNGLVAEAGVLAVALEYRLAPEHHLPAAYDDSWEGLRWVASHANGGGGAEPWLLDHGDIAARVAADRVLVCVAEKDSLRDRGVWYYESLKASGYAGEVDLLESMGEGHVFYCMDPRCEKAREMQARILSFLRK
;
A
#
# COMPACT_ATOMS: atom_id res chain seq x y z
N MET A 1 51.25 -6.11 -4.74
CA MET A 1 50.60 -4.95 -4.12
C MET A 1 49.15 -4.93 -4.56
N ALA A 2 48.23 -5.30 -3.68
CA ALA A 2 46.80 -5.28 -3.95
C ALA A 2 46.11 -4.32 -2.97
N ALA A 3 45.04 -3.69 -3.47
CA ALA A 3 44.05 -2.88 -2.77
C ALA A 3 44.40 -1.41 -2.44
N ALA A 4 44.06 -0.52 -3.37
CA ALA A 4 43.67 0.87 -3.08
C ALA A 4 42.53 1.37 -4.01
N ALA A 5 41.77 0.48 -4.63
CA ALA A 5 40.68 0.84 -5.56
C ALA A 5 39.29 0.95 -4.89
N GLY A 6 39.15 0.56 -3.61
CA GLY A 6 37.83 0.42 -2.97
C GLY A 6 37.31 1.66 -2.22
N ALA A 7 38.18 2.54 -1.72
CA ALA A 7 37.77 3.64 -0.83
C ALA A 7 37.17 4.85 -1.58
N GLY A 8 37.52 5.06 -2.86
CA GLY A 8 37.05 6.20 -3.64
C GLY A 8 35.61 6.06 -4.12
N ALA A 9 35.22 4.85 -4.58
CA ALA A 9 33.89 4.60 -5.13
C ALA A 9 32.77 4.61 -4.08
N ASP A 10 33.11 4.32 -2.81
CA ASP A 10 32.14 4.27 -1.70
C ASP A 10 31.80 5.67 -1.11
N ALA A 11 32.58 6.68 -1.51
CA ALA A 11 32.37 8.08 -1.18
C ALA A 11 31.78 8.90 -2.35
N GLU A 12 31.90 8.40 -3.59
CA GLU A 12 31.42 9.11 -4.78
C GLU A 12 29.93 8.81 -5.04
N VAL A 13 29.11 9.85 -5.01
CA VAL A 13 27.67 9.76 -5.29
C VAL A 13 27.45 9.53 -6.78
N ASP A 14 26.64 8.53 -7.11
CA ASP A 14 26.18 8.23 -8.47
C ASP A 14 24.85 8.95 -8.76
N PHE A 15 23.90 8.80 -7.84
CA PHE A 15 22.57 9.40 -7.92
C PHE A 15 22.08 9.81 -6.54
N GLU A 16 21.39 10.94 -6.47
CA GLU A 16 20.74 11.39 -5.25
C GLU A 16 19.36 11.96 -5.57
N PHE A 17 18.38 11.50 -4.80
CA PHE A 17 17.07 12.11 -4.69
C PHE A 17 16.79 12.41 -3.22
N PHE A 18 17.41 13.48 -2.73
CA PHE A 18 17.29 13.90 -1.34
C PHE A 18 15.89 14.48 -1.06
N PRO A 19 15.26 14.20 0.11
CA PRO A 19 15.76 13.41 1.25
C PRO A 19 15.32 11.94 1.23
N ILE A 20 15.16 11.32 0.06
CA ILE A 20 14.61 9.95 -0.04
C ILE A 20 15.74 8.91 -0.05
N ILE A 21 16.61 9.01 -1.05
CA ILE A 21 17.61 7.98 -1.34
C ILE A 21 18.87 8.59 -1.96
N ARG A 22 20.01 7.98 -1.67
CA ARG A 22 21.30 8.21 -2.32
C ARG A 22 21.90 6.87 -2.72
N ARG A 23 22.49 6.82 -3.90
CA ARG A 23 23.29 5.70 -4.40
C ARG A 23 24.71 6.17 -4.67
N TYR A 24 25.68 5.38 -4.24
CA TYR A 24 27.11 5.60 -4.49
C TYR A 24 27.56 4.79 -5.71
N LYS A 25 28.66 5.20 -6.35
CA LYS A 25 29.22 4.48 -7.52
C LYS A 25 29.71 3.06 -7.17
N SER A 26 29.96 2.79 -5.89
CA SER A 26 30.21 1.44 -5.37
C SER A 26 29.01 0.50 -5.44
N GLY A 27 27.80 1.01 -5.66
CA GLY A 27 26.54 0.28 -5.56
C GLY A 27 25.90 0.36 -4.17
N ARG A 28 26.56 0.95 -3.16
CA ARG A 28 25.96 1.19 -1.85
C ARG A 28 24.74 2.11 -1.97
N VAL A 29 23.67 1.76 -1.25
CA VAL A 29 22.43 2.53 -1.19
C VAL A 29 22.22 3.03 0.23
N GLU A 30 21.87 4.30 0.36
CA GLU A 30 21.50 4.95 1.61
C GLU A 30 20.08 5.49 1.47
N ARG A 31 19.16 5.00 2.30
CA ARG A 31 17.77 5.46 2.37
C ARG A 31 17.63 6.36 3.60
N PHE A 32 17.34 7.64 3.39
CA PHE A 32 17.23 8.60 4.49
C PHE A 32 15.84 8.58 5.14
N MET A 33 14.80 8.25 4.38
CA MET A 33 13.46 7.97 4.91
C MET A 33 13.28 6.48 5.23
N ASN A 34 14.23 5.91 5.99
CA ASN A 34 14.13 4.54 6.48
C ASN A 34 13.53 4.53 7.89
N ILE A 35 12.20 4.37 7.96
CA ILE A 35 11.49 4.35 9.22
C ILE A 35 11.42 2.90 9.71
N PRO A 36 11.84 2.60 10.95
CA PRO A 36 11.78 1.24 11.47
C PRO A 36 10.35 0.67 11.40
N PRO A 37 10.17 -0.57 10.91
CA PRO A 37 8.86 -1.19 10.83
C PRO A 37 8.29 -1.43 12.23
N LEU A 38 6.97 -1.34 12.36
CA LEU A 38 6.24 -1.72 13.56
C LEU A 38 6.02 -3.23 13.60
N PRO A 39 6.02 -3.86 14.78
CA PRO A 39 5.61 -5.25 14.90
C PRO A 39 4.12 -5.38 14.56
N ALA A 40 3.73 -6.53 14.01
CA ALA A 40 2.33 -6.88 13.91
C ALA A 40 1.75 -7.16 15.30
N GLY A 41 0.45 -6.97 15.47
CA GLY A 41 -0.25 -7.13 16.74
C GLY A 41 -1.60 -6.44 16.77
N THR A 42 -2.18 -6.33 17.96
CA THR A 42 -3.44 -5.62 18.17
C THR A 42 -3.17 -4.15 18.48
N ASP A 43 -3.70 -3.27 17.66
CA ASP A 43 -3.65 -1.83 17.89
C ASP A 43 -4.66 -1.43 18.98
N PRO A 44 -4.22 -0.81 20.09
CA PRO A 44 -5.09 -0.49 21.20
C PRO A 44 -6.08 0.64 20.91
N ALA A 45 -5.80 1.50 19.92
CA ALA A 45 -6.66 2.64 19.60
C ALA A 45 -7.87 2.21 18.76
N THR A 46 -7.68 1.25 17.86
CA THR A 46 -8.68 0.81 16.88
C THR A 46 -9.22 -0.60 17.15
N GLY A 47 -8.52 -1.41 17.94
CA GLY A 47 -8.83 -2.83 18.17
C GLY A 47 -8.51 -3.74 16.99
N VAL A 48 -7.91 -3.21 15.91
CA VAL A 48 -7.51 -3.99 14.73
C VAL A 48 -6.36 -4.91 15.10
N THR A 49 -6.44 -6.17 14.68
CA THR A 49 -5.33 -7.12 14.83
C THR A 49 -4.64 -7.30 13.48
N SER A 50 -3.31 -7.30 13.50
CA SER A 50 -2.48 -7.52 12.32
C SER A 50 -1.55 -8.71 12.49
N LYS A 51 -1.17 -9.34 11.37
CA LYS A 51 -0.14 -10.39 11.30
C LYS A 51 0.60 -10.36 9.97
N ASP A 52 1.85 -10.81 9.99
CA ASP A 52 2.68 -10.94 8.78
C ASP A 52 2.59 -12.38 8.25
N VAL A 53 2.43 -12.52 6.94
CA VAL A 53 2.34 -13.82 6.26
C VAL A 53 3.26 -13.85 5.04
N VAL A 54 3.83 -15.01 4.76
CA VAL A 54 4.59 -15.23 3.52
C VAL A 54 3.60 -15.51 2.38
N VAL A 55 3.75 -14.76 1.30
CA VAL A 55 2.92 -14.86 0.09
C VAL A 55 3.61 -15.77 -0.92
N ASP A 56 4.88 -15.49 -1.24
CA ASP A 56 5.72 -16.32 -2.09
C ASP A 56 7.14 -16.43 -1.50
N PRO A 57 7.51 -17.60 -0.94
CA PRO A 57 8.82 -17.80 -0.36
C PRO A 57 9.96 -17.79 -1.40
N ALA A 58 9.69 -18.07 -2.68
CA ALA A 58 10.73 -18.14 -3.72
C ALA A 58 11.34 -16.76 -4.02
N ILE A 59 10.53 -15.71 -3.88
CA ILE A 59 10.95 -14.31 -4.08
C ILE A 59 10.99 -13.50 -2.78
N GLY A 60 10.68 -14.14 -1.64
CA GLY A 60 10.60 -13.48 -0.34
C GLY A 60 9.43 -12.49 -0.21
N LEU A 61 8.39 -12.64 -1.04
CA LEU A 61 7.20 -11.78 -1.01
C LEU A 61 6.37 -12.12 0.22
N TRP A 62 6.01 -11.09 0.99
CA TRP A 62 5.18 -11.21 2.18
C TRP A 62 4.15 -10.08 2.23
N ALA A 63 3.17 -10.22 3.11
CA ALA A 63 2.15 -9.22 3.34
C ALA A 63 1.83 -9.08 4.83
N ARG A 64 1.42 -7.87 5.23
CA ARG A 64 0.75 -7.64 6.51
C ARG A 64 -0.75 -7.65 6.32
N LEU A 65 -1.43 -8.55 7.02
CA LEU A 65 -2.88 -8.61 7.06
C LEU A 65 -3.40 -7.81 8.25
N PHE A 66 -4.57 -7.20 8.09
CA PHE A 66 -5.27 -6.44 9.12
C PHE A 66 -6.73 -6.88 9.18
N LEU A 67 -7.20 -7.20 10.39
CA LEU A 67 -8.55 -7.68 10.65
C LEU A 67 -9.25 -6.77 11.68
N PRO A 68 -10.47 -6.29 11.40
CA PRO A 68 -11.17 -5.40 12.31
C PRO A 68 -11.62 -6.15 13.58
N PRO A 69 -11.81 -5.43 14.70
CA PRO A 69 -12.30 -6.04 15.93
C PRO A 69 -13.67 -6.69 15.70
N GLY A 70 -13.88 -7.86 16.33
CA GLY A 70 -15.17 -8.56 16.29
C GLY A 70 -15.37 -9.49 15.08
N ALA A 71 -14.50 -9.48 14.07
CA ALA A 71 -14.56 -10.40 12.93
C ALA A 71 -14.44 -11.90 13.33
N GLY A 72 -13.86 -12.19 14.50
CA GLY A 72 -13.69 -13.54 15.05
C GLY A 72 -14.76 -13.99 16.07
N ALA A 73 -15.72 -13.14 16.43
CA ALA A 73 -16.87 -13.56 17.22
C ALA A 73 -17.97 -13.97 16.23
N GLY A 74 -18.61 -15.14 16.42
CA GLY A 74 -19.67 -15.71 15.58
C GLY A 74 -20.94 -14.85 15.46
N THR A 75 -20.76 -13.60 15.07
CA THR A 75 -21.76 -12.62 14.74
C THR A 75 -22.24 -12.95 13.33
N SER A 76 -23.54 -12.81 13.14
CA SER A 76 -24.26 -13.02 11.89
C SER A 76 -23.89 -12.04 10.76
N GLN A 77 -22.74 -11.37 10.85
CA GLN A 77 -22.21 -10.47 9.83
C GLN A 77 -21.42 -11.33 8.85
N GLY A 78 -21.77 -11.25 7.56
CA GLY A 78 -21.12 -12.02 6.50
C GLY A 78 -19.63 -11.73 6.36
N LYS A 79 -19.01 -12.37 5.36
CA LYS A 79 -17.62 -12.12 5.00
C LYS A 79 -17.37 -10.64 4.67
N LEU A 80 -16.18 -10.15 4.98
CA LEU A 80 -15.72 -8.76 4.85
C LEU A 80 -15.12 -8.52 3.46
N PRO A 81 -15.37 -7.37 2.82
CA PRO A 81 -14.63 -7.01 1.62
C PRO A 81 -13.12 -7.02 1.87
N VAL A 82 -12.36 -7.49 0.89
CA VAL A 82 -10.88 -7.54 0.95
C VAL A 82 -10.28 -6.36 0.20
N VAL A 83 -9.43 -5.59 0.89
CA VAL A 83 -8.66 -4.48 0.30
C VAL A 83 -7.20 -4.89 0.18
N VAL A 84 -6.70 -4.99 -1.05
CA VAL A 84 -5.26 -5.15 -1.30
C VAL A 84 -4.63 -3.77 -1.36
N TYR A 85 -3.60 -3.55 -0.54
CA TYR A 85 -2.93 -2.26 -0.39
C TYR A 85 -1.46 -2.35 -0.79
N TYR A 86 -0.99 -1.31 -1.47
CA TYR A 86 0.41 -1.13 -1.86
C TYR A 86 0.89 0.21 -1.29
N HIS A 87 1.95 0.18 -0.49
CA HIS A 87 2.48 1.39 0.14
C HIS A 87 3.14 2.33 -0.89
N GLY A 88 3.20 3.62 -0.55
CA GLY A 88 3.92 4.62 -1.32
C GLY A 88 5.44 4.58 -1.10
N GLY A 89 6.14 5.65 -1.47
CA GLY A 89 7.60 5.76 -1.30
C GLY A 89 8.41 5.69 -2.61
N ALA A 90 7.79 6.05 -3.73
CA ALA A 90 8.41 6.19 -5.04
C ALA A 90 9.18 4.92 -5.51
N TYR A 91 8.73 3.74 -5.09
CA TYR A 91 9.36 2.43 -5.34
C TYR A 91 10.76 2.25 -4.73
N VAL A 92 11.25 3.19 -3.93
CA VAL A 92 12.62 3.18 -3.40
C VAL A 92 12.68 3.16 -1.88
N VAL A 93 11.58 3.52 -1.19
CA VAL A 93 11.42 3.49 0.28
C VAL A 93 10.00 3.07 0.66
N GLY A 94 9.74 2.93 1.96
CA GLY A 94 8.45 2.50 2.51
C GLY A 94 8.40 1.01 2.83
N SER A 95 7.36 0.60 3.55
CA SER A 95 7.07 -0.80 3.86
C SER A 95 5.59 -0.97 4.26
N ALA A 96 5.00 -2.12 3.98
CA ALA A 96 3.72 -2.58 4.53
C ALA A 96 3.69 -2.56 6.06
N ALA A 97 4.86 -2.58 6.71
CA ALA A 97 5.00 -2.48 8.16
C ALA A 97 5.50 -1.11 8.67
N ASP A 98 5.74 -0.11 7.80
CA ASP A 98 6.16 1.21 8.27
C ASP A 98 5.04 1.90 9.07
N PRO A 99 5.38 2.83 9.99
CA PRO A 99 4.39 3.47 10.86
C PRO A 99 3.27 4.22 10.13
N PHE A 100 3.54 4.85 8.98
CA PHE A 100 2.53 5.60 8.24
C PHE A 100 1.52 4.64 7.60
N THR A 101 2.01 3.62 6.91
CA THR A 101 1.19 2.57 6.32
C THR A 101 0.39 1.83 7.39
N HIS A 102 1.04 1.43 8.48
CA HIS A 102 0.42 0.68 9.56
C HIS A 102 -0.69 1.48 10.26
N SER A 103 -0.43 2.73 10.65
CA SER A 103 -1.45 3.57 11.30
C SER A 103 -2.60 3.93 10.37
N TYR A 104 -2.33 4.19 9.08
CA TYR A 104 -3.38 4.45 8.09
C TYR A 104 -4.31 3.24 7.93
N LEU A 105 -3.73 2.03 7.80
CA LEU A 105 -4.52 0.81 7.61
C LEU A 105 -5.29 0.40 8.86
N ASN A 106 -4.77 0.62 10.07
CA ASN A 106 -5.55 0.40 11.30
C ASN A 106 -6.83 1.27 11.31
N GLY A 107 -6.71 2.57 10.98
CA GLY A 107 -7.87 3.46 10.89
C GLY A 107 -8.85 3.04 9.79
N LEU A 108 -8.34 2.78 8.57
CA LEU A 108 -9.17 2.36 7.45
C LEU A 108 -9.93 1.07 7.73
N VAL A 109 -9.26 0.04 8.27
CA VAL A 109 -9.84 -1.27 8.57
C VAL A 109 -10.91 -1.16 9.65
N ALA A 110 -10.63 -0.43 10.73
CA ALA A 110 -11.57 -0.25 11.82
C ALA A 110 -12.83 0.50 11.39
N GLU A 111 -12.68 1.54 10.58
CA GLU A 111 -13.80 2.35 10.13
C GLU A 111 -14.56 1.67 8.98
N ALA A 112 -13.88 1.10 7.99
CA ALA A 112 -14.53 0.50 6.82
C ALA A 112 -15.15 -0.87 7.11
N GLY A 113 -14.64 -1.61 8.09
CA GLY A 113 -15.02 -3.00 8.32
C GLY A 113 -14.54 -3.91 7.19
N VAL A 114 -13.29 -3.75 6.77
CA VAL A 114 -12.68 -4.54 5.67
C VAL A 114 -11.51 -5.38 6.20
N LEU A 115 -11.19 -6.47 5.52
CA LEU A 115 -9.91 -7.15 5.72
C LEU A 115 -8.89 -6.53 4.77
N ALA A 116 -7.81 -5.95 5.28
CA ALA A 116 -6.75 -5.38 4.43
C ALA A 116 -5.55 -6.33 4.31
N VAL A 117 -4.96 -6.38 3.11
CA VAL A 117 -3.74 -7.12 2.78
C VAL A 117 -2.72 -6.12 2.21
N ALA A 118 -1.76 -5.69 3.02
CA ALA A 118 -0.68 -4.80 2.59
C ALA A 118 0.52 -5.59 2.09
N LEU A 119 0.83 -5.49 0.79
CA LEU A 119 1.92 -6.24 0.16
C LEU A 119 3.26 -5.53 0.28
N GLU A 120 4.31 -6.29 0.63
CA GLU A 120 5.70 -5.81 0.65
C GLU A 120 6.38 -6.09 -0.70
N TYR A 121 6.24 -5.17 -1.65
CA TYR A 121 6.92 -5.30 -2.94
C TYR A 121 8.41 -4.91 -2.84
N ARG A 122 9.24 -5.49 -3.71
CA ARG A 122 10.69 -5.21 -3.73
C ARG A 122 10.98 -3.79 -4.22
N LEU A 123 11.96 -3.15 -3.58
CA LEU A 123 12.35 -1.77 -3.85
C LEU A 123 13.51 -1.66 -4.83
N ALA A 124 13.49 -0.59 -5.61
CA ALA A 124 14.64 -0.10 -6.35
C ALA A 124 15.64 0.60 -5.40
N PRO A 125 16.93 0.68 -5.76
CA PRO A 125 17.55 0.23 -7.01
C PRO A 125 17.98 -1.25 -7.03
N GLU A 126 17.87 -1.99 -5.93
CA GLU A 126 18.24 -3.41 -5.86
C GLU A 126 17.37 -4.25 -6.80
N HIS A 127 16.09 -3.88 -6.91
CA HIS A 127 15.11 -4.48 -7.80
C HIS A 127 14.43 -3.40 -8.63
N HIS A 128 14.96 -3.13 -9.82
CA HIS A 128 14.35 -2.17 -10.74
C HIS A 128 12.95 -2.62 -11.17
N LEU A 129 12.12 -1.65 -11.58
CA LEU A 129 10.89 -1.97 -12.29
C LEU A 129 11.20 -2.86 -13.51
N PRO A 130 10.38 -3.91 -13.77
CA PRO A 130 9.03 -4.12 -13.26
C PRO A 130 8.90 -4.94 -11.96
N ALA A 131 9.97 -5.20 -11.20
CA ALA A 131 9.91 -6.11 -10.04
C ALA A 131 8.76 -5.81 -9.05
N ALA A 132 8.53 -4.54 -8.71
CA ALA A 132 7.42 -4.15 -7.85
C ALA A 132 6.04 -4.47 -8.46
N TYR A 133 5.89 -4.35 -9.79
CA TYR A 133 4.65 -4.70 -10.48
C TYR A 133 4.43 -6.22 -10.51
N ASP A 134 5.49 -6.98 -10.73
CA ASP A 134 5.43 -8.44 -10.71
C ASP A 134 5.03 -8.95 -9.31
N ASP A 135 5.61 -8.37 -8.25
CA ASP A 135 5.27 -8.66 -6.86
C ASP A 135 3.83 -8.26 -6.53
N SER A 136 3.40 -7.07 -6.96
CA SER A 136 2.02 -6.62 -6.78
C SER A 136 1.02 -7.55 -7.46
N TRP A 137 1.33 -8.03 -8.66
CA TRP A 137 0.50 -8.95 -9.41
C TRP A 137 0.48 -10.35 -8.79
N GLU A 138 1.62 -10.87 -8.34
CA GLU A 138 1.71 -12.14 -7.61
C GLU A 138 0.87 -12.09 -6.34
N GLY A 139 1.03 -11.04 -5.52
CA GLY A 139 0.25 -10.88 -4.30
C GLY A 139 -1.25 -10.76 -4.54
N LEU A 140 -1.67 -10.04 -5.59
CA LEU A 140 -3.08 -9.95 -5.97
C LEU A 140 -3.65 -11.31 -6.41
N ARG A 141 -2.90 -12.08 -7.20
CA ARG A 141 -3.28 -13.44 -7.59
C ARG A 141 -3.35 -14.38 -6.39
N TRP A 142 -2.40 -14.27 -5.46
CA TRP A 142 -2.40 -15.02 -4.22
C TRP A 142 -3.67 -14.75 -3.41
N VAL A 143 -4.06 -13.48 -3.21
CA VAL A 143 -5.35 -13.15 -2.57
C VAL A 143 -6.53 -13.76 -3.34
N ALA A 144 -6.62 -13.53 -4.64
CA ALA A 144 -7.74 -14.02 -5.46
C ALA A 144 -7.88 -15.55 -5.47
N SER A 145 -6.76 -16.28 -5.40
CA SER A 145 -6.75 -17.74 -5.42
C SER A 145 -7.40 -18.39 -4.19
N HIS A 146 -7.59 -17.65 -3.09
CA HIS A 146 -8.34 -18.12 -1.91
C HIS A 146 -9.86 -18.20 -2.18
N ALA A 147 -10.41 -17.45 -3.14
CA ALA A 147 -11.81 -17.57 -3.54
C ALA A 147 -12.13 -18.95 -4.16
N ASN A 148 -11.13 -19.56 -4.81
CA ASN A 148 -11.27 -20.82 -5.55
C ASN A 148 -10.63 -22.01 -4.82
N GLY A 149 -10.22 -21.85 -3.55
CA GLY A 149 -9.56 -22.90 -2.77
C GLY A 149 -8.15 -23.26 -3.25
N GLY A 150 -7.51 -22.42 -4.08
CA GLY A 150 -6.21 -22.69 -4.71
C GLY A 150 -5.01 -21.92 -4.13
N GLY A 151 -5.23 -20.95 -3.24
CA GLY A 151 -4.21 -19.98 -2.79
C GLY A 151 -3.35 -20.35 -1.60
N GLY A 152 -3.39 -21.60 -1.17
CA GLY A 152 -3.00 -21.97 0.17
C GLY A 152 -4.14 -21.72 1.17
N ALA A 153 -3.87 -22.04 2.43
CA ALA A 153 -4.85 -21.96 3.51
C ALA A 153 -4.51 -20.80 4.45
N GLU A 154 -4.59 -19.55 3.98
CA GLU A 154 -4.52 -18.41 4.90
C GLU A 154 -5.89 -18.22 5.59
N PRO A 155 -6.02 -18.55 6.89
CA PRO A 155 -7.33 -18.67 7.53
C PRO A 155 -8.11 -17.36 7.56
N TRP A 156 -7.47 -16.19 7.68
CA TRP A 156 -8.21 -14.93 7.73
C TRP A 156 -8.90 -14.62 6.41
N LEU A 157 -8.25 -14.91 5.29
CA LEU A 157 -8.84 -14.74 3.96
C LEU A 157 -9.98 -15.74 3.74
N LEU A 158 -9.83 -16.99 4.18
CA LEU A 158 -10.86 -18.01 4.02
C LEU A 158 -12.08 -17.80 4.93
N ASP A 159 -11.85 -17.49 6.20
CA ASP A 159 -12.87 -17.41 7.23
C ASP A 159 -13.58 -16.05 7.24
N HIS A 160 -12.85 -14.97 6.94
CA HIS A 160 -13.37 -13.61 7.06
C HIS A 160 -13.45 -12.86 5.72
N GLY A 161 -12.74 -13.27 4.67
CA GLY A 161 -12.69 -12.53 3.40
C GLY A 161 -13.82 -12.88 2.43
N ASP A 162 -14.51 -11.85 1.93
CA ASP A 162 -15.37 -11.87 0.75
C ASP A 162 -14.50 -11.54 -0.46
N ILE A 163 -13.88 -12.60 -0.99
CA ILE A 163 -12.89 -12.49 -2.04
C ILE A 163 -13.62 -12.59 -3.37
N ALA A 164 -13.65 -11.47 -4.08
CA ALA A 164 -14.20 -11.46 -5.43
C ALA A 164 -13.41 -12.44 -6.31
N ALA A 165 -14.13 -13.27 -7.08
CA ALA A 165 -13.53 -14.19 -8.05
C ALA A 165 -12.78 -13.45 -9.18
N ARG A 166 -12.97 -12.12 -9.29
CA ARG A 166 -12.32 -11.23 -10.24
C ARG A 166 -12.05 -9.88 -9.57
N VAL A 167 -10.94 -9.26 -9.93
CA VAL A 167 -10.69 -7.85 -9.60
C VAL A 167 -11.56 -7.02 -10.53
N ALA A 168 -12.75 -6.66 -10.08
CA ALA A 168 -13.63 -5.78 -10.83
C ALA A 168 -13.19 -4.33 -10.60
N ALA A 169 -12.85 -3.63 -11.67
CA ALA A 169 -12.48 -2.22 -11.60
C ALA A 169 -13.70 -1.31 -11.82
N ASP A 170 -14.93 -1.82 -11.64
CA ASP A 170 -16.19 -1.15 -12.00
C ASP A 170 -16.32 0.28 -11.45
N ARG A 171 -15.59 0.62 -10.39
CA ARG A 171 -15.54 1.94 -9.80
C ARG A 171 -14.08 2.33 -9.55
N VAL A 172 -13.71 3.57 -9.87
CA VAL A 172 -12.38 4.13 -9.65
C VAL A 172 -12.52 5.47 -8.93
N LEU A 173 -11.87 5.60 -7.78
CA LEU A 173 -11.73 6.88 -7.08
C LEU A 173 -10.28 7.37 -7.22
N VAL A 174 -10.10 8.55 -7.79
CA VAL A 174 -8.82 9.25 -7.86
C VAL A 174 -8.81 10.35 -6.81
N CYS A 175 -7.86 10.33 -5.88
CA CYS A 175 -7.67 11.38 -4.89
C CYS A 175 -6.38 12.16 -5.20
N VAL A 176 -6.46 13.48 -5.28
CA VAL A 176 -5.31 14.38 -5.51
C VAL A 176 -5.31 15.50 -4.48
N ALA A 177 -4.15 16.10 -4.24
CA ALA A 177 -4.01 17.27 -3.36
C ALA A 177 -3.55 18.48 -4.18
N GLU A 178 -4.12 19.65 -3.92
CA GLU A 178 -3.93 20.86 -4.76
C GLU A 178 -2.46 21.27 -4.89
N LYS A 179 -1.67 21.16 -3.82
CA LYS A 179 -0.26 21.59 -3.78
C LYS A 179 0.72 20.46 -4.11
N ASP A 180 0.22 19.29 -4.52
CA ASP A 180 1.06 18.17 -4.91
C ASP A 180 1.58 18.34 -6.35
N SER A 181 2.89 18.24 -6.54
CA SER A 181 3.53 18.26 -7.86
C SER A 181 3.04 17.17 -8.82
N LEU A 182 2.42 16.10 -8.29
CA LEU A 182 1.84 14.99 -9.06
C LEU A 182 0.34 15.17 -9.35
N ARG A 183 -0.30 16.22 -8.81
CA ARG A 183 -1.73 16.49 -8.95
C ARG A 183 -2.21 16.37 -10.39
N ASP A 184 -1.56 17.09 -11.30
CA ASP A 184 -2.00 17.19 -12.69
C ASP A 184 -1.93 15.84 -13.41
N ARG A 185 -1.04 14.93 -13.00
CA ARG A 185 -1.01 13.54 -13.53
C ARG A 185 -2.23 12.74 -13.06
N GLY A 186 -2.66 12.92 -11.82
CA GLY A 186 -3.87 12.28 -11.29
C GLY A 186 -5.14 12.80 -11.96
N VAL A 187 -5.23 14.12 -12.14
CA VAL A 187 -6.34 14.76 -12.87
C VAL A 187 -6.37 14.29 -14.33
N TRP A 188 -5.20 14.27 -14.99
CA TRP A 188 -5.08 13.78 -16.36
C TRP A 188 -5.51 12.31 -16.50
N TYR A 189 -5.13 11.44 -15.55
CA TYR A 189 -5.59 10.05 -15.54
C TYR A 189 -7.11 9.96 -15.40
N TYR A 190 -7.71 10.71 -14.48
CA TYR A 190 -9.17 10.78 -14.29
C TYR A 190 -9.88 11.18 -15.60
N GLU A 191 -9.45 12.27 -16.22
CA GLU A 191 -10.05 12.78 -17.45
C GLU A 191 -9.88 11.80 -18.62
N SER A 192 -8.68 11.23 -18.76
CA SER A 192 -8.35 10.27 -19.81
C SER A 192 -9.16 8.98 -19.67
N LEU A 193 -9.30 8.45 -18.44
CA LEU A 193 -10.09 7.25 -18.19
C LEU A 193 -11.56 7.49 -18.52
N LYS A 194 -12.12 8.63 -18.09
CA LYS A 194 -13.50 9.01 -18.40
C LYS A 194 -13.73 9.19 -19.90
N ALA A 195 -12.78 9.79 -20.62
CA ALA A 195 -12.85 9.98 -22.07
C ALA A 195 -12.64 8.69 -22.88
N SER A 196 -12.02 7.65 -22.30
CA SER A 196 -11.70 6.39 -22.98
C SER A 196 -12.93 5.51 -23.32
N GLY A 197 -14.12 5.87 -22.80
CA GLY A 197 -15.30 5.01 -22.87
C GLY A 197 -15.30 3.91 -21.80
N TYR A 198 -14.55 4.11 -20.70
CA TYR A 198 -14.55 3.22 -19.56
C TYR A 198 -15.98 2.95 -19.08
N ALA A 199 -16.35 1.66 -18.98
CA ALA A 199 -17.73 1.27 -18.66
C ALA A 199 -18.09 1.47 -17.18
N GLY A 200 -17.08 1.61 -16.32
CA GLY A 200 -17.25 1.82 -14.88
C GLY A 200 -17.43 3.28 -14.46
N GLU A 201 -17.70 3.50 -13.19
CA GLU A 201 -17.76 4.82 -12.57
C GLU A 201 -16.35 5.34 -12.28
N VAL A 202 -16.12 6.62 -12.57
CA VAL A 202 -14.86 7.28 -12.24
C VAL A 202 -15.16 8.57 -11.49
N ASP A 203 -14.61 8.68 -10.29
CA ASP A 203 -14.75 9.82 -9.38
C ASP A 203 -13.39 10.47 -9.11
N LEU A 204 -13.40 11.80 -8.93
CA LEU A 204 -12.23 12.59 -8.51
C LEU A 204 -12.54 13.28 -7.19
N LEU A 205 -11.60 13.21 -6.25
CA LEU A 205 -11.55 14.05 -5.06
C LEU A 205 -10.29 14.90 -5.12
N GLU A 206 -10.44 16.21 -4.98
CA GLU A 206 -9.33 17.14 -4.84
C GLU A 206 -9.33 17.77 -3.45
N SER A 207 -8.25 17.54 -2.69
CA SER A 207 -8.04 18.13 -1.36
C SER A 207 -7.35 19.49 -1.48
N MET A 208 -8.16 20.55 -1.47
CA MET A 208 -7.69 21.94 -1.53
C MET A 208 -6.81 22.30 -0.34
N GLY A 209 -5.72 23.03 -0.60
CA GLY A 209 -4.79 23.52 0.39
C GLY A 209 -3.73 22.51 0.86
N GLU A 210 -3.84 21.25 0.47
CA GLU A 210 -3.02 20.16 0.98
C GLU A 210 -1.87 19.79 0.02
N GLY A 211 -0.79 19.25 0.59
CA GLY A 211 0.39 18.77 -0.13
C GLY A 211 0.43 17.26 -0.31
N HIS A 212 1.54 16.77 -0.87
CA HIS A 212 1.80 15.34 -1.04
C HIS A 212 1.67 14.60 0.30
N VAL A 213 1.00 13.44 0.29
CA VAL A 213 0.81 12.52 1.44
C VAL A 213 0.27 13.17 2.74
N PHE A 214 -0.43 14.30 2.64
CA PHE A 214 -0.94 15.04 3.81
C PHE A 214 -1.75 14.17 4.78
N TYR A 215 -2.54 13.22 4.27
CA TYR A 215 -3.38 12.33 5.07
C TYR A 215 -2.56 11.34 5.92
N CYS A 216 -1.31 11.04 5.55
CA CYS A 216 -0.38 10.26 6.38
C CYS A 216 0.33 11.15 7.41
N MET A 217 0.62 12.41 7.06
CA MET A 217 1.40 13.33 7.89
C MET A 217 0.57 14.01 8.99
N ASP A 218 -0.66 14.40 8.68
CA ASP A 218 -1.63 14.90 9.65
C ASP A 218 -3.01 14.25 9.41
N PRO A 219 -3.19 12.98 9.82
CA PRO A 219 -4.45 12.26 9.64
C PRO A 219 -5.65 12.89 10.37
N ARG A 220 -5.40 13.87 11.24
CA ARG A 220 -6.43 14.56 12.03
C ARG A 220 -6.88 15.87 11.40
N CYS A 221 -6.21 16.35 10.35
CA CYS A 221 -6.65 17.56 9.66
C CYS A 221 -8.03 17.33 9.01
N GLU A 222 -8.77 18.42 8.79
CA GLU A 222 -10.11 18.36 8.23
C GLU A 222 -10.13 17.66 6.87
N LYS A 223 -9.15 17.97 6.01
CA LYS A 223 -9.04 17.38 4.67
C LYS A 223 -8.70 15.91 4.71
N ALA A 224 -7.94 15.44 5.69
CA ALA A 224 -7.59 14.02 5.81
C ALA A 224 -8.84 13.22 6.19
N ARG A 225 -9.67 13.76 7.08
CA ARG A 225 -10.96 13.18 7.45
C ARG A 225 -11.97 13.21 6.28
N GLU A 226 -12.00 14.29 5.51
CA GLU A 226 -12.84 14.40 4.31
C GLU A 226 -12.46 13.33 3.28
N MET A 227 -11.15 13.18 2.99
CA MET A 227 -10.62 12.15 2.10
C MET A 227 -10.93 10.75 2.62
N GLN A 228 -10.71 10.49 3.92
CA GLN A 228 -11.04 9.22 4.55
C GLN A 228 -12.54 8.91 4.40
N ALA A 229 -13.42 9.85 4.73
CA ALA A 229 -14.87 9.67 4.58
C ALA A 229 -15.27 9.35 3.13
N ARG A 230 -14.62 9.98 2.14
CA ARG A 230 -14.84 9.68 0.72
C ARG A 230 -14.40 8.27 0.35
N ILE A 231 -13.25 7.82 0.84
CA ILE A 231 -12.75 6.45 0.65
C ILE A 231 -13.69 5.43 1.32
N LEU A 232 -14.14 5.70 2.55
CA LEU A 232 -15.09 4.84 3.26
C LEU A 232 -16.42 4.71 2.51
N SER A 233 -16.95 5.83 2.01
CA SER A 233 -18.15 5.82 1.17
C SER A 233 -17.94 5.08 -0.15
N PHE A 234 -16.72 5.10 -0.69
CA PHE A 234 -16.39 4.37 -1.91
C PHE A 234 -16.36 2.86 -1.65
N LEU A 235 -15.72 2.41 -0.58
CA LEU A 235 -15.58 0.99 -0.24
C LEU A 235 -16.88 0.30 0.19
N ARG A 236 -17.85 1.05 0.73
CA ARG A 236 -19.13 0.50 1.24
C ARG A 236 -20.26 0.44 0.20
N LYS A 237 -20.06 1.05 -0.97
CA LYS A 237 -21.03 1.08 -2.06
C LYS A 237 -20.84 -0.12 -2.96
#